data_AF-A0A954NCJ8-F1
#
_entry.id   AF-A0A954NCJ8-F1
#
_cell.length_a   1.000
_cell.length_b   1.000
_cell.length_c   1.000
_cell.angle_alpha   90.00
_cell.angle_beta   90.00
_cell.angle_gamma   90.00
#
_symmetry.space_group_name_H-M   'P 1'
#
loop_
_entity.id
_entity.type
_entity.pdbx_description
1 polymer ?
#
loop_
_entity_poly.entity_id
_entity_poly.type
_entity_poly.pdbx_seq_one_letter_code
_entity_poly.pdbx_strand_id
1 'polypeptide(L)'
;MRRFGWLVVTSAVALPALGCGYFPAPRWFNPGPASYQRAEAEVFDPYPDPIMGPKIDGGRPIDYAHPTPEPERGRINPFSFGS
;
A
#
# COMPACT_ATOMS: atom_id res chain seq x y z
N MET A 1 39.44 -10.53 -16.57
CA MET A 1 38.78 -9.79 -15.47
C MET A 1 37.73 -8.77 -15.98
N ARG A 2 38.05 -7.87 -16.93
CA ARG A 2 37.10 -6.83 -17.43
C ARG A 2 35.80 -7.34 -18.08
N ARG A 3 35.85 -8.47 -18.81
CA ARG A 3 34.66 -9.06 -19.48
C ARG A 3 33.69 -9.72 -18.50
N PHE A 4 34.21 -10.25 -17.40
CA PHE A 4 33.41 -10.91 -16.36
C PHE A 4 32.61 -9.87 -15.55
N GLY A 5 33.20 -8.70 -15.28
CA GLY A 5 32.50 -7.59 -14.63
C GLY A 5 31.33 -7.06 -15.48
N TRP A 6 31.49 -6.97 -16.80
CA TRP A 6 30.42 -6.55 -17.70
C TRP A 6 29.24 -7.53 -17.71
N LEU A 7 29.50 -8.83 -17.73
CA LEU A 7 28.45 -9.85 -17.68
C LEU A 7 27.64 -9.80 -16.39
N VAL A 8 28.31 -9.59 -15.25
CA VAL A 8 27.67 -9.44 -13.93
C VAL A 8 26.80 -8.17 -13.86
N VAL A 9 27.28 -7.05 -14.41
CA VAL A 9 26.49 -5.80 -14.46
C VAL A 9 25.26 -5.95 -15.35
N THR A 10 25.41 -6.58 -16.52
CA THR A 10 24.27 -6.77 -17.43
C THR A 10 23.21 -7.71 -16.86
N SER A 11 23.60 -8.79 -16.16
CA SER A 11 22.63 -9.70 -15.56
C SER A 11 21.88 -9.06 -14.38
N ALA A 12 22.57 -8.27 -13.55
CA ALA A 12 21.97 -7.57 -12.42
C ALA A 12 20.89 -6.55 -12.84
N VAL A 13 21.02 -5.95 -14.02
CA VAL A 13 20.03 -4.99 -14.56
C VAL A 13 18.92 -5.68 -15.36
N ALA A 14 19.23 -6.74 -16.11
CA ALA A 14 18.25 -7.40 -16.97
C ALA A 14 17.22 -8.25 -16.21
N LEU A 15 17.64 -8.91 -15.11
CA LEU A 15 16.78 -9.78 -14.32
C LEU A 15 15.58 -9.07 -13.63
N PRO A 16 15.73 -7.89 -12.99
CA PRO A 16 14.60 -7.21 -12.34
C PRO A 16 13.55 -6.68 -13.33
N ALA A 17 13.93 -6.45 -14.60
CA ALA A 17 13.00 -5.95 -15.63
C ALA A 17 12.00 -7.02 -16.10
N LEU A 18 12.33 -8.31 -15.99
CA LEU A 18 11.46 -9.41 -16.40
C LEU A 18 10.47 -9.84 -15.29
N GLY A 19 10.61 -9.29 -14.07
CA GLY A 19 9.90 -9.76 -12.88
C GLY A 19 9.19 -8.68 -12.05
N CYS A 20 9.13 -7.42 -12.51
CA CYS A 20 8.30 -6.42 -11.83
C CYS A 20 6.82 -6.74 -12.06
N GLY A 21 6.27 -7.59 -11.20
CA GLY A 21 4.84 -7.66 -10.96
C GLY A 21 4.31 -6.27 -10.62
N TYR A 22 3.07 -6.02 -11.04
CA TYR A 22 2.34 -4.75 -10.96
C TYR A 22 2.30 -4.18 -9.53
N PHE A 23 3.39 -3.53 -9.11
CA PHE A 23 3.40 -2.67 -7.94
C PHE A 23 3.25 -1.24 -8.45
N PRO A 24 2.18 -0.51 -8.08
CA PRO A 24 2.08 0.89 -8.43
C PRO A 24 3.27 1.62 -7.83
N ALA A 25 4.03 2.32 -8.69
CA ALA A 25 5.16 3.10 -8.22
C ALA A 25 4.67 4.15 -7.21
N PRO A 26 5.31 4.30 -6.03
CA PRO A 26 4.90 5.29 -5.05
C PRO A 26 5.01 6.69 -5.65
N ARG A 27 3.98 7.52 -5.43
CA ARG A 27 3.94 8.90 -5.90
C ARG A 27 4.73 9.81 -4.94
N TRP A 28 6.05 9.82 -5.09
CA TRP A 28 6.97 10.56 -4.21
C TRP A 28 6.68 12.06 -4.06
N PHE A 29 6.20 12.71 -5.12
CA PHE A 29 5.99 14.17 -5.14
C PHE A 29 4.52 14.58 -5.19
N ASN A 30 3.59 13.63 -5.32
CA ASN A 30 2.17 13.95 -5.41
C ASN A 30 1.34 12.79 -4.85
N PRO A 31 1.25 12.66 -3.51
CA PRO A 31 0.58 11.54 -2.84
C PRO A 31 -0.95 11.51 -3.07
N GLY A 32 -1.50 12.37 -3.93
CA GLY A 32 -2.92 12.46 -4.20
C GLY A 32 -3.71 13.22 -3.12
N PRO A 33 -5.02 13.37 -3.31
CA PRO A 33 -5.89 14.09 -2.38
C PRO A 33 -5.98 13.39 -1.02
N ALA A 34 -6.32 14.13 0.04
CA ALA A 34 -6.40 13.59 1.39
C ALA A 34 -7.40 12.42 1.53
N SER A 35 -8.47 12.40 0.74
CA SER A 35 -9.42 11.29 0.69
C SER A 35 -8.80 9.99 0.19
N TYR A 36 -7.93 10.07 -0.82
CA TYR A 36 -7.19 8.93 -1.36
C TYR A 36 -6.22 8.38 -0.31
N GLN A 37 -5.47 9.26 0.35
CA GLN A 37 -4.51 8.85 1.39
C GLN A 37 -5.21 8.18 2.59
N ARG A 38 -6.39 8.67 2.99
CA ARG A 38 -7.19 8.05 4.05
C ARG A 38 -7.70 6.67 3.66
N ALA A 39 -8.25 6.53 2.44
CA ALA A 39 -8.71 5.25 1.94
C ALA A 39 -7.58 4.22 1.89
N GLU A 40 -6.39 4.62 1.44
CA GLU A 40 -5.22 3.75 1.40
C GLU A 40 -4.72 3.40 2.80
N ALA A 41 -4.71 4.37 3.73
CA ALA A 41 -4.36 4.15 5.13
C ALA A 41 -5.32 3.19 5.85
N GLU A 42 -6.60 3.17 5.48
CA GLU A 42 -7.58 2.20 6.00
C GLU A 42 -7.36 0.79 5.47
N VAL A 43 -7.05 0.64 4.17
CA VAL A 43 -6.83 -0.66 3.54
C VAL A 43 -5.55 -1.33 4.04
N PHE A 44 -4.50 -0.54 4.26
CA PHE A 44 -3.20 -1.04 4.73
C PHE A 44 -2.99 -0.87 6.25
N ASP A 45 -4.07 -0.66 7.01
CA ASP A 45 -4.02 -0.63 8.48
C ASP A 45 -3.64 -2.02 9.03
N PRO A 46 -2.54 -2.16 9.80
CA PRO A 46 -2.15 -3.44 10.39
C PRO A 46 -3.07 -3.88 11.54
N TYR A 47 -3.93 -3.00 12.06
CA TYR A 47 -4.79 -3.31 13.20
C TYR A 47 -6.12 -3.96 12.77
N PRO A 48 -6.62 -4.95 13.54
CA PRO A 48 -7.80 -5.70 13.18
C PRO A 48 -9.07 -4.87 13.33
N ASP A 49 -9.93 -4.89 12.31
CA ASP A 49 -11.20 -4.18 12.36
C ASP A 49 -12.09 -4.68 13.50
N PRO A 50 -12.70 -3.78 14.29
CA PRO A 50 -13.55 -4.16 15.43
C PRO A 50 -14.82 -4.91 15.01
N ILE A 51 -15.12 -4.98 13.72
CA ILE A 51 -16.30 -5.64 13.14
C ILE A 51 -15.97 -7.07 12.68
N MET A 52 -14.71 -7.37 12.35
CA MET A 52 -14.31 -8.72 11.87
C MET A 52 -14.03 -9.71 12.99
N GLY A 53 -13.99 -9.27 14.25
CA GLY A 53 -13.69 -10.13 15.40
C GLY A 53 -14.12 -9.54 16.73
N PRO A 54 -13.89 -10.27 17.85
CA PRO A 54 -14.16 -9.73 19.17
C PRO A 54 -13.32 -8.47 19.40
N LYS A 55 -13.98 -7.42 19.89
CA LYS A 55 -13.34 -6.14 20.17
C LYS A 55 -12.16 -6.33 21.13
N ILE A 56 -10.96 -5.96 20.67
CA ILE A 56 -9.75 -5.98 21.50
C ILE A 56 -9.58 -4.56 22.07
N ASP A 57 -10.06 -4.34 23.29
CA ASP A 57 -9.88 -3.07 23.99
C ASP A 57 -8.38 -2.82 24.26
N GLY A 58 -7.88 -1.67 23.82
CA GLY A 58 -6.46 -1.31 23.93
C GLY A 58 -5.52 -1.97 22.91
N GLY A 59 -6.04 -2.75 21.96
CA GLY A 59 -5.22 -3.37 20.89
C GLY A 59 -4.81 -2.41 19.77
N ARG A 60 -5.46 -1.25 19.69
CA ARG A 60 -5.18 -0.17 18.71
C ARG A 60 -4.58 1.04 19.43
N PRO A 61 -3.56 1.71 18.86
CA PRO A 61 -3.10 3.01 19.34
C PRO A 61 -4.23 4.05 19.29
N ILE A 62 -4.09 5.12 20.08
CA ILE A 62 -5.12 6.16 20.20
C ILE A 62 -5.50 6.80 18.86
N ASP A 63 -4.52 6.99 17.97
CA ASP A 63 -4.72 7.57 16.64
C ASP A 63 -5.51 6.66 15.69
N TYR A 64 -5.64 5.37 16.03
CA TYR A 64 -6.36 4.34 15.26
C TYR A 64 -7.59 3.80 16.01
N ALA A 65 -7.96 4.42 17.14
CA ALA A 65 -9.05 3.96 17.99
C ALA A 65 -10.43 4.16 17.34
N HIS A 66 -10.54 5.08 16.39
CA HIS A 66 -11.79 5.47 15.74
C HIS A 66 -11.72 5.19 14.23
N PRO A 67 -12.02 3.95 13.79
CA PRO A 67 -12.11 3.64 12.38
C PRO A 67 -13.32 4.33 11.71
N THR A 68 -13.24 4.52 10.40
CA THR A 68 -14.32 5.04 9.56
C THR A 68 -15.59 4.18 9.70
N PRO A 69 -16.78 4.79 9.79
CA PRO A 69 -18.03 4.06 9.96
C PRO A 69 -18.32 3.17 8.75
N GLU A 70 -18.91 1.99 9.02
CA GLU A 70 -19.17 0.93 8.03
C GLU A 70 -19.83 1.40 6.71
N PRO A 71 -20.85 2.29 6.71
CA PRO A 71 -21.48 2.74 5.48
C PRO A 71 -20.56 3.54 4.56
N GLU A 72 -19.56 4.22 5.13
CA GLU A 72 -18.58 4.99 4.38
C GLU A 72 -17.49 4.07 3.83
N ARG A 73 -17.08 3.06 4.62
CA ARG A 73 -16.10 2.06 4.22
C ARG A 73 -16.55 1.22 3.03
N GLY A 74 -17.81 0.80 3.00
CA GLY A 74 -18.39 0.08 1.85
C GLY A 74 -18.42 0.87 0.54
N ARG A 75 -18.16 2.19 0.59
CA ARG A 75 -18.06 3.08 -0.58
C ARG A 75 -16.62 3.30 -1.05
N ILE A 76 -15.62 2.83 -0.29
CA ILE A 76 -14.22 2.96 -0.65
C ILE A 76 -13.95 2.03 -1.83
N ASN A 77 -13.76 2.62 -3.01
CA ASN A 77 -13.41 1.92 -4.24
C ASN A 77 -11.92 2.17 -4.56
N PRO A 78 -11.01 1.24 -4.19
CA PRO A 78 -9.56 1.45 -4.37
C PRO A 78 -9.15 1.68 -5.84
N PHE A 79 -10.03 1.40 -6.80
CA PHE A 79 -9.78 1.51 -8.24
C PHE A 79 -10.46 2.70 -8.94
N SER A 80 -11.23 3.55 -8.25
CA SER A 80 -12.06 4.56 -8.93
C SER A 80 -11.41 5.94 -9.11
N PHE A 81 -10.15 6.11 -8.71
CA PHE A 81 -9.45 7.40 -8.76
C PHE A 81 -8.41 7.48 -9.89
N GLY A 82 -8.49 6.57 -10.86
CA GLY A 82 -7.67 6.54 -12.07
C GLY A 82 -8.47 6.88 -13.33
N SER A 83 -8.86 8.15 -13.48
CA SER A 83 -9.29 8.76 -14.75
C SER A 83 -8.83 10.20 -14.83
#